data_AF-A0A109KW23-F1
#
_entry.id   AF-A0A109KW23-F1
#
_cell.length_a   1.000
_cell.length_b   1.000
_cell.length_c   1.000
_cell.angle_alpha   90.00
_cell.angle_beta   90.00
_cell.angle_gamma   90.00
#
_symmetry.space_group_name_H-M   'P 1'
#
loop_
_entity.id
_entity.type
_entity.pdbx_description
1 polymer ?
#
loop_
_entity_poly.entity_id
_entity_poly.type
_entity_poly.pdbx_seq_one_letter_code
_entity_poly.pdbx_strand_id
1 'polypeptide(L)'
;MRQVDKQLQPKVRYRCAQLLSTLEAVSRGDGLSVVAQASLPEHADSRYVALPLAPRVPRRIGLAVLDRRQSSPAALAFIALAQGLYPSPT
;
A
#
# COMPACT_ATOMS: atom_id res chain seq x y z
N MET A 1 21.24 17.27 6.29
CA MET A 1 20.05 16.94 5.47
C MET A 1 19.70 18.17 4.65
N ARG A 2 19.83 18.14 3.31
CA ARG A 2 19.40 19.27 2.48
C ARG A 2 17.89 19.25 2.40
N GLN A 3 17.26 20.30 2.93
CA GLN A 3 15.86 20.64 2.67
C GLN A 3 15.74 20.95 1.17
N VAL A 4 15.05 20.06 0.44
CA VAL A 4 14.71 20.31 -0.96
C VAL A 4 13.27 20.81 -0.99
N ASP A 5 13.08 22.09 -0.65
CA ASP A 5 11.86 22.84 -0.96
C ASP A 5 11.87 23.23 -2.44
N LYS A 6 11.68 22.21 -3.29
CA LYS A 6 11.20 22.40 -4.66
C LYS A 6 10.03 21.47 -4.81
N GLN A 7 8.90 21.98 -5.31
CA GLN A 7 7.75 21.17 -5.71
C GLN A 7 8.21 20.17 -6.78
N LEU A 8 8.67 19.00 -6.33
CA LEU A 8 9.10 17.91 -7.20
C LEU A 8 7.86 17.42 -7.94
N GLN A 9 7.77 17.74 -9.23
CA GLN A 9 6.73 17.20 -10.09
C GLN A 9 7.27 15.91 -10.71
N PRO A 10 6.77 14.73 -10.28
CA PRO A 10 7.23 13.47 -10.84
C PRO A 10 6.88 13.40 -12.33
N LYS A 11 7.87 13.07 -13.17
CA LYS A 11 7.62 12.76 -14.58
C LYS A 11 6.98 11.37 -14.68
N VAL A 12 5.65 11.32 -14.70
CA VAL A 12 4.90 10.07 -14.79
C VAL A 12 4.97 9.51 -16.22
N ARG A 13 5.75 8.45 -16.41
CA ARG A 13 5.86 7.74 -17.70
C ARG A 13 4.80 6.65 -17.89
N TYR A 14 4.40 6.01 -16.80
CA TYR A 14 3.46 4.89 -16.80
C TYR A 14 2.44 5.05 -15.68
N ARG A 15 1.21 4.60 -15.95
CA ARG A 15 0.15 4.47 -14.95
C ARG A 15 -0.39 3.05 -15.04
N CYS A 16 -0.08 2.24 -14.04
CA CYS A 16 -0.56 0.87 -13.94
C CYS A 16 -1.64 0.79 -12.86
N ALA A 17 -2.73 0.06 -13.12
CA ALA A 17 -3.77 -0.18 -12.12
C ALA A 17 -3.45 -1.36 -11.19
N GLN A 18 -2.57 -2.27 -11.61
CA GLN A 18 -2.23 -3.51 -10.91
C GLN A 18 -0.78 -3.49 -10.42
N LEU A 19 -0.57 -3.90 -9.18
CA LEU A 19 0.75 -3.91 -8.54
C LEU A 19 1.76 -4.76 -9.31
N LEU A 20 1.38 -5.96 -9.75
CA LEU A 20 2.30 -6.87 -10.44
C LEU A 20 2.87 -6.24 -11.71
N SER A 21 2.04 -5.55 -12.50
CA SER A 21 2.49 -4.82 -13.69
C SER A 21 3.45 -3.68 -13.33
N THR A 22 3.22 -2.99 -12.21
CA THR A 22 4.16 -1.99 -11.69
C THR A 22 5.50 -2.60 -11.31
N LEU A 23 5.49 -3.72 -10.58
CA LEU A 23 6.72 -4.40 -10.15
C LEU A 23 7.52 -4.94 -11.34
N GLU A 24 6.85 -5.49 -12.36
CA GLU A 24 7.52 -5.93 -13.60
C GLU A 24 8.16 -4.76 -14.36
N ALA A 25 7.50 -3.60 -14.45
CA ALA A 25 8.09 -2.41 -15.06
C ALA A 25 9.33 -1.91 -14.30
N VAL A 26 9.27 -1.89 -12.96
CA VAL A 26 10.42 -1.53 -12.11
C VAL A 26 11.55 -2.56 -12.28
N SER A 27 11.24 -3.85 -12.31
CA SER A 27 12.20 -4.95 -12.46
C SER A 27 12.96 -4.90 -13.79
N ARG A 28 12.33 -4.40 -14.86
CA ARG A 28 12.98 -4.18 -16.16
C ARG A 28 13.80 -2.89 -16.23
N GLY A 29 13.74 -2.04 -15.21
CA GLY A 29 14.42 -0.74 -15.20
C GLY A 29 13.65 0.38 -15.90
N ASP A 30 12.35 0.23 -16.18
CA ASP A 30 11.53 1.25 -16.85
C ASP A 30 11.36 2.52 -15.98
N GLY A 31 11.57 2.41 -14.67
CA GLY A 31 11.57 3.51 -13.71
C GLY A 31 11.45 3.06 -12.26
N LEU A 32 11.00 3.98 -11.41
CA LEU A 32 10.69 3.74 -10.00
C LEU A 32 9.20 3.97 -9.73
N SER A 33 8.68 3.37 -8.67
CA SER A 33 7.29 3.53 -8.25
C SER A 33 7.17 3.65 -6.74
N VAL A 34 6.06 4.23 -6.28
CA VAL A 34 5.69 4.30 -4.87
C VAL A 34 4.46 3.43 -4.67
N VAL A 35 4.57 2.46 -3.76
CA VAL A 35 3.52 1.49 -3.45
C VAL A 35 3.27 1.43 -1.95
N ALA A 36 2.14 0.88 -1.54
CA ALA A 36 1.92 0.59 -0.13
C ALA A 36 2.83 -0.59 0.28
N GLN A 37 3.57 -0.46 1.38
CA GLN A 37 4.47 -1.53 1.84
C GLN A 37 3.75 -2.87 1.98
N ALA A 38 2.53 -2.86 2.55
CA ALA A 38 1.73 -4.06 2.78
C ALA A 38 1.19 -4.71 1.49
N SER A 39 1.30 -4.06 0.33
CA SER A 39 0.89 -4.68 -0.93
C SER A 39 2.01 -5.50 -1.55
N LEU A 40 3.27 -5.31 -1.14
CA LEU A 40 4.39 -6.07 -1.70
C LEU A 40 4.21 -7.58 -1.45
N PRO A 41 4.61 -8.44 -2.39
CA PRO A 41 4.66 -9.89 -2.17
C PRO A 41 5.46 -10.21 -0.90
N GLU A 42 5.03 -11.23 -0.16
CA GLU A 42 5.72 -11.67 1.07
C GLU A 42 7.15 -12.12 0.81
N HIS A 43 7.39 -12.72 -0.36
CA HIS A 43 8.70 -13.19 -0.76
C HIS A 43 9.46 -12.05 -1.45
N ALA A 44 10.68 -11.80 -0.98
CA ALA A 44 11.57 -10.84 -1.61
C ALA A 44 11.93 -11.31 -3.03
N ASP A 45 11.73 -10.44 -4.01
CA ASP A 45 12.18 -10.63 -5.38
C ASP A 45 13.47 -9.82 -5.56
N SER A 46 14.56 -10.48 -5.96
CA SER A 46 15.86 -9.83 -6.14
C SER A 46 15.91 -8.82 -7.28
N ARG A 47 14.89 -8.78 -8.15
CA ARG A 47 14.83 -7.88 -9.31
C ARG A 47 14.51 -6.44 -8.95
N TYR A 48 14.06 -6.16 -7.73
CA TYR A 48 13.83 -4.80 -7.25
C TYR A 48 14.19 -4.65 -5.77
N VAL A 49 14.38 -3.40 -5.34
CA VAL A 49 14.62 -3.06 -3.93
C VAL A 49 13.50 -2.16 -3.43
N ALA A 50 13.01 -2.42 -2.22
CA ALA A 50 12.05 -1.57 -1.54
C ALA A 50 12.79 -0.60 -0.59
N LEU A 51 12.56 0.69 -0.76
CA LEU A 51 13.12 1.74 0.10
C LEU A 51 11.99 2.48 0.83
N PRO A 52 12.10 2.68 2.16
CA PRO A 52 11.10 3.43 2.90
C PRO A 52 11.15 4.92 2.53
N LEU A 53 9.97 5.57 2.52
CA LEU A 53 9.90 7.02 2.39
C LEU A 53 10.39 7.71 3.66
N ALA A 54 11.08 8.84 3.50
CA ALA A 54 11.51 9.73 4.56
C ALA A 54 11.00 11.16 4.27
N PRO A 55 10.07 11.72 5.07
CA PRO A 55 9.41 11.09 6.23
C PRO A 55 8.46 9.95 5.82
N ARG A 56 8.16 9.05 6.78
CA ARG A 56 7.20 7.97 6.56
C ARG A 56 5.80 8.55 6.34
N VAL A 57 5.10 8.06 5.31
CA VAL A 57 3.70 8.42 5.02
C VAL A 57 2.81 7.22 5.35
N PRO A 58 2.07 7.22 6.47
CA PRO A 58 1.21 6.10 6.84
C PRO A 58 -0.06 6.07 5.97
N ARG A 59 -0.51 4.85 5.64
CA ARG A 59 -1.80 4.60 4.99
C ARG A 59 -2.73 3.90 5.97
N ARG A 60 -3.97 4.39 6.09
CA ARG A 60 -5.02 3.77 6.91
C ARG A 60 -5.93 2.92 6.02
N ILE A 61 -6.20 1.69 6.46
CA ILE A 61 -7.14 0.76 5.81
C ILE A 61 -8.27 0.52 6.82
N GLY A 62 -9.52 0.49 6.35
CA GLY A 62 -10.70 0.29 7.19
C GLY A 62 -11.71 -0.64 6.55
N LEU A 63 -12.56 -1.22 7.38
CA LEU A 63 -13.73 -2.00 6.96
C LEU A 63 -14.96 -1.10 6.97
N ALA A 64 -15.73 -1.13 5.90
CA ALA A 64 -16.99 -0.39 5.78
C ALA A 64 -18.16 -1.37 5.61
N VAL A 65 -19.22 -1.14 6.38
CA VAL A 65 -20.52 -1.80 6.23
C VAL A 65 -21.60 -0.73 6.19
N LEU A 66 -22.68 -0.98 5.44
CA LEU A 66 -23.77 0.00 5.28
C LEU A 66 -24.39 0.36 6.64
N ASP A 67 -24.80 -0.66 7.41
CA ASP A 67 -25.20 -0.54 8.80
C ASP A 67 -24.71 -1.77 9.56
N ARG A 68 -23.90 -1.54 10.59
CA ARG A 68 -23.37 -2.61 11.45
C ARG A 68 -24.47 -3.34 12.20
N ARG A 69 -25.56 -2.66 12.56
CA ARG A 69 -26.70 -3.25 13.30
C ARG A 69 -27.51 -4.22 12.43
N GLN A 70 -27.46 -4.03 11.12
CA GLN A 70 -28.16 -4.85 10.13
C GLN A 70 -27.22 -5.83 9.41
N SER A 71 -25.96 -5.89 9.82
CA SER A 71 -24.98 -6.80 9.23
C SER A 71 -25.30 -8.25 9.61
N SER A 72 -25.11 -9.19 8.68
CA SER A 72 -25.34 -10.60 8.93
C SER A 72 -24.39 -11.13 10.03
N PRO A 73 -24.74 -12.23 10.72
CA PRO A 73 -23.85 -12.86 11.69
C PRO A 73 -22.46 -13.19 11.11
N ALA A 74 -22.40 -13.63 9.85
CA ALA A 74 -21.15 -13.91 9.16
C ALA A 74 -20.30 -12.65 8.94
N ALA A 75 -20.92 -11.52 8.56
CA ALA A 75 -20.22 -10.25 8.41
C ALA A 75 -19.69 -9.73 9.75
N LEU A 76 -20.47 -9.86 10.83
CA LEU A 76 -20.04 -9.47 12.18
C LEU A 76 -18.87 -10.34 12.68
N ALA A 77 -18.92 -11.65 12.46
CA ALA A 77 -17.84 -12.56 12.79
C ALA A 77 -16.56 -12.22 12.00
N PHE A 78 -16.67 -11.93 10.71
CA PHE A 78 -15.55 -11.48 9.89
C PHE A 78 -14.94 -10.19 10.43
N ILE A 79 -15.75 -9.18 10.77
CA ILE A 79 -15.27 -7.91 11.35
C ILE A 79 -14.50 -8.18 12.64
N ALA A 80 -15.03 -9.03 13.53
CA ALA A 80 -14.37 -9.37 14.79
C ALA A 80 -13.01 -10.05 14.55
N LEU A 81 -12.93 -11.01 13.64
CA LEU A 81 -11.68 -11.67 13.26
C LEU A 81 -10.66 -10.68 12.68
N ALA A 82 -11.09 -9.85 11.73
CA ALA A 82 -10.22 -8.88 11.09
C ALA A 82 -9.69 -7.84 12.09
N GLN A 83 -10.51 -7.38 13.04
CA GLN A 83 -10.10 -6.44 14.09
C GLN A 83 -9.10 -7.06 15.09
N GLY A 84 -9.19 -8.37 15.34
CA GLY A 84 -8.23 -9.08 16.17
C GLY A 84 -6.88 -9.32 15.48
N LEU A 85 -6.89 -9.57 14.16
CA LEU A 85 -5.67 -9.82 13.38
C LEU A 85 -4.93 -8.54 12.96
N TYR A 86 -5.67 -7.46 12.71
CA TYR A 86 -5.13 -6.21 12.19
C TYR A 86 -5.55 -5.01 13.06
N PRO A 87 -4.95 -4.85 14.25
CA PRO A 87 -5.25 -3.72 15.13
C PRO A 87 -4.87 -2.39 14.46
N SER A 88 -5.61 -1.32 14.79
CA SER A 88 -5.28 0.01 14.26
C SER A 88 -3.89 0.44 14.73
N PRO A 89 -3.03 0.95 13.85
CA PRO A 89 -1.73 1.49 14.26
C PRO A 89 -1.97 2.70 15.18
N THR A 90 -1.35 2.69 16.37
CA THR A 90 -1.28 3.82 17.32
C THR A 90 -0.47 4.97 16.78
#